data_AF-A0A2T8FA27-F1
#
_entry.id   AF-A0A2T8FA27-F1
#
_cell.length_a   1.000
_cell.length_b   1.000
_cell.length_c   1.000
_cell.angle_alpha   90.00
_cell.angle_beta   90.00
_cell.angle_gamma   90.00
#
_symmetry.space_group_name_H-M   'P 1'
#
loop_
_entity.id
_entity.type
_entity.pdbx_description
1 polymer ?
#
loop_
_entity_poly.entity_id
_entity_poly.type
_entity_poly.pdbx_seq_one_letter_code
_entity_poly.pdbx_strand_id
1 'polypeptide(L)'
;MNERRSSFDVRVWSIQTLRGTRGTTYGVRWAVAGKRFRRTFATSKLADGFRAELLTSVRHGRPFDVDNGLPEVLAHEHQPISWFEHAVSYARNKWPQVSPNHRRGIAETLTDATLELTAAAGAPEADWQMLRSVLLRVAFNPTRDAAPADEPVIAWLTRNSVPITDLGQATTVRRVVERLGRRLDGKPAAAATLARKRAVLHNALDAAVEEGHLTVNPLRNLHLRRTPASAAVDRRSVVSPEQATALLTAVRQSNPALEAFFACLYYAGLRPAEALGLTVDDLRLPASGWGELIITGSQQSTAPAWTDDDSKRQDRPLKHRAPGTVRYVPAPPELVDTLRRHLDTFASGIHGHLFVARTGKAGHPIAPPYEVTVSMNTVYRAWDRARRAVLTPAEYDGPLARRPYDLRHAYVSTWLAAGVSPAEIAEQAGHSTNVLLKVYSKPVTGQQDRSRRAVDEMLRPATTPPNVPDPLQERSKSGPDGGQLPLW
;
A
#
# COMPACT_ATOMS: atom_id res chain seq x y z
N MET A 1 25.18 -27.26 22.03
CA MET A 1 24.61 -27.35 23.39
C MET A 1 25.63 -26.74 24.33
N ASN A 2 25.45 -25.48 24.75
CA ASN A 2 26.18 -24.97 25.92
C ASN A 2 25.25 -25.26 27.10
N GLU A 3 25.52 -26.34 27.83
CA GLU A 3 24.82 -26.60 29.09
C GLU A 3 25.02 -25.38 29.99
N ARG A 4 23.94 -24.68 30.33
CA ARG A 4 23.99 -23.58 31.29
C ARG A 4 24.49 -24.16 32.62
N ARG A 5 25.68 -23.74 33.03
CA ARG A 5 26.25 -24.16 34.31
C ARG A 5 25.55 -23.37 35.41
N SER A 6 24.74 -24.04 36.20
CA SER A 6 24.10 -23.50 37.40
C SER A 6 24.94 -23.82 38.64
N SER A 7 25.01 -22.91 39.61
CA SER A 7 25.73 -23.14 40.87
C SER A 7 24.98 -22.57 42.08
N PHE A 8 25.14 -23.24 43.22
CA PHE A 8 24.67 -22.77 44.53
C PHE A 8 25.80 -22.12 45.35
N ASP A 9 27.06 -22.19 44.89
CA ASP A 9 28.19 -21.51 45.52
C ASP A 9 28.13 -20.02 45.19
N VAL A 10 27.48 -19.24 46.07
CA VAL A 10 27.24 -17.82 45.90
C VAL A 10 27.74 -17.03 47.11
N ARG A 11 28.52 -15.98 46.86
CA ARG A 11 28.98 -15.04 47.89
C ARG A 11 28.54 -13.63 47.54
N VAL A 12 27.73 -13.01 48.39
CA VAL A 12 27.24 -11.63 48.21
C VAL A 12 27.93 -10.71 49.24
N TRP A 13 28.61 -9.65 48.76
CA TRP A 13 29.32 -8.70 49.62
C TRP A 13 28.43 -7.54 50.09
N SER A 14 28.93 -6.74 51.03
CA SER A 14 28.29 -5.47 51.43
C SER A 14 28.33 -4.43 50.31
N ILE A 15 27.39 -3.49 50.35
CA ILE A 15 27.30 -2.39 49.38
C ILE A 15 28.53 -1.49 49.56
N GLN A 16 29.21 -1.22 48.46
CA GLN A 16 30.36 -0.32 48.42
C GLN A 16 29.93 1.07 47.95
N THR A 17 30.21 2.10 48.74
CA THR A 17 30.03 3.49 48.29
C THR A 17 31.23 3.92 47.44
N LEU A 18 30.97 4.35 46.21
CA LEU A 18 31.96 4.74 45.21
C LEU A 18 31.80 6.23 44.93
N ARG A 19 32.73 7.05 45.40
CA ARG A 19 32.75 8.50 45.15
C ARG A 19 33.58 8.77 43.89
N GLY A 20 32.94 9.25 42.84
CA GLY A 20 33.59 9.59 41.57
C GLY A 20 33.38 11.06 41.19
N THR A 21 34.09 11.51 40.15
CA THR A 21 34.02 12.88 39.63
C THR A 21 32.66 13.27 39.06
N ARG A 22 31.80 12.29 38.73
CA ARG A 22 30.43 12.48 38.21
C ARG A 22 29.33 12.22 39.24
N GLY A 23 29.68 12.05 40.53
CA GLY A 23 28.75 11.78 41.62
C GLY A 23 29.07 10.51 42.42
N THR A 24 28.28 10.28 43.48
CA THR A 24 28.39 9.08 44.33
C THR A 24 27.52 7.96 43.75
N THR A 25 28.08 6.77 43.58
CA THR A 25 27.37 5.56 43.16
C THR A 25 27.55 4.44 44.18
N TYR A 26 26.67 3.45 44.15
CA TYR A 26 26.63 2.36 45.13
C TYR A 26 26.80 1.02 44.41
N GLY A 27 27.89 0.32 44.69
CA GLY A 27 28.26 -0.93 44.03
C GLY A 27 27.87 -2.16 44.86
N VAL A 28 27.14 -3.08 44.23
CA VAL A 28 26.90 -4.43 44.75
C VAL A 28 27.86 -5.37 44.04
N ARG A 29 28.57 -6.20 44.82
CA ARG A 29 29.48 -7.23 44.31
C ARG A 29 29.02 -8.59 44.79
N TRP A 30 29.13 -9.61 43.94
CA TRP A 30 28.87 -10.99 44.32
C TRP A 30 29.68 -11.95 43.43
N ALA A 31 29.78 -13.21 43.82
CA ALA A 31 30.44 -14.24 43.05
C ALA A 31 29.58 -15.50 42.96
N VAL A 32 29.66 -16.20 41.84
CA VAL A 32 28.99 -17.48 41.57
C VAL A 32 30.04 -18.46 41.07
N ALA A 33 30.22 -19.60 41.74
CA ALA A 33 31.27 -20.60 41.43
C ALA A 33 32.67 -19.95 41.23
N GLY A 34 33.03 -19.02 42.11
CA GLY A 34 34.31 -18.29 42.04
C GLY A 34 34.38 -17.14 41.02
N LYS A 35 33.44 -17.02 40.07
CA LYS A 35 33.40 -15.92 39.08
C LYS A 35 32.78 -14.67 39.71
N ARG A 36 33.48 -13.52 39.64
CA ARG A 36 33.07 -12.27 40.29
C ARG A 36 32.25 -11.38 39.36
N PHE A 37 31.20 -10.79 39.92
CA PHE A 37 30.28 -9.87 39.27
C PHE A 37 30.14 -8.58 40.08
N ARG A 38 29.77 -7.50 39.38
CA ARG A 38 29.54 -6.18 39.97
C ARG A 38 28.45 -5.44 39.23
N ARG A 39 27.57 -4.76 39.97
CA ARG A 39 26.57 -3.83 39.44
C ARG A 39 26.56 -2.55 40.27
N THR A 40 26.43 -1.40 39.62
CA THR A 40 26.43 -0.09 40.28
C THR A 40 25.08 0.61 40.13
N PHE A 41 24.65 1.29 41.18
CA PHE A 41 23.36 1.98 41.25
C PHE A 41 23.54 3.45 41.64
N ALA A 42 22.58 4.29 41.23
CA ALA A 42 22.60 5.73 41.52
C ALA A 42 22.30 6.05 42.99
N THR A 43 21.55 5.19 43.70
CA THR A 43 21.16 5.41 45.10
C THR A 43 21.45 4.18 45.97
N SER A 44 21.71 4.42 47.26
CA SER A 44 21.95 3.32 48.23
C SER A 44 20.74 2.40 48.36
N LYS A 45 19.52 2.93 48.26
CA LYS A 45 18.27 2.16 48.36
C LYS A 45 18.11 1.17 47.20
N LEU A 46 18.46 1.57 45.97
CA LEU A 46 18.42 0.68 44.80
C LEU A 46 19.47 -0.44 44.91
N ALA A 47 20.67 -0.10 45.39
CA ALA A 47 21.70 -1.10 45.66
C ALA A 47 21.27 -2.09 46.76
N ASP A 48 20.57 -1.61 47.80
CA ASP A 48 20.08 -2.45 48.89
C ASP A 48 18.94 -3.37 48.44
N GLY A 49 17.99 -2.87 47.65
CA GLY A 49 16.94 -3.69 47.04
C GLY A 49 17.50 -4.84 46.20
N PHE A 50 18.41 -4.54 45.27
CA PHE A 50 19.05 -5.58 44.45
C PHE A 50 19.87 -6.56 45.29
N ARG A 51 20.61 -6.07 46.30
CA ARG A 51 21.37 -6.95 47.21
C ARG A 51 20.43 -7.86 48.02
N ALA A 52 19.29 -7.34 48.47
CA ALA A 52 18.29 -8.12 49.20
C ALA A 52 17.70 -9.23 48.34
N GLU A 53 17.46 -9.00 47.04
CA GLU A 53 17.00 -10.03 46.10
C GLU A 53 18.03 -11.16 45.92
N LEU A 54 19.33 -10.82 45.78
CA LEU A 54 20.40 -11.81 45.71
C LEU A 54 20.46 -12.65 47.00
N LEU A 55 20.41 -12.00 48.17
CA LEU A 55 20.42 -12.69 49.46
C LEU A 55 19.18 -13.56 49.68
N THR A 56 18.02 -13.09 49.24
CA THR A 56 16.76 -13.85 49.32
C THR A 56 16.84 -15.09 48.45
N SER A 57 17.40 -14.98 47.25
CA SER A 57 17.61 -16.13 46.37
C SER A 57 18.58 -17.16 46.95
N VAL A 58 19.66 -16.70 47.60
CA VAL A 58 20.59 -17.58 48.33
C VAL A 58 19.88 -18.27 49.51
N ARG A 59 19.10 -17.54 50.31
CA ARG A 59 18.35 -18.08 51.46
C ARG A 59 17.33 -19.14 51.05
N HIS A 60 16.70 -18.98 49.89
CA HIS A 60 15.75 -19.96 49.36
C HIS A 60 16.41 -21.10 48.60
N GLY A 61 17.74 -21.21 48.60
CA GLY A 61 18.46 -22.30 47.92
C GLY A 61 18.22 -22.31 46.42
N ARG A 62 18.09 -21.13 45.77
CA ARG A 62 17.88 -21.04 44.33
C ARG A 62 19.22 -21.11 43.59
N PRO A 63 19.30 -21.83 42.45
CA PRO A 63 20.50 -21.88 41.63
C PRO A 63 20.77 -20.53 40.96
N PHE A 64 22.05 -20.22 40.73
CA PHE A 64 22.51 -19.05 39.99
C PHE A 64 23.20 -19.50 38.70
N ASP A 65 22.98 -18.75 37.62
CA ASP A 65 23.66 -18.97 36.35
C ASP A 65 25.12 -18.50 36.47
N VAL A 66 26.07 -19.39 36.17
CA VAL A 66 27.53 -19.13 36.31
C VAL A 66 28.01 -18.12 35.26
N ASP A 67 27.33 -17.96 34.13
CA ASP A 67 27.75 -17.07 33.06
C ASP A 67 27.37 -15.61 33.35
N ASN A 68 26.12 -15.37 33.75
CA ASN A 68 25.60 -14.02 34.02
C ASN A 68 25.60 -13.64 35.51
N GLY A 69 25.74 -14.61 36.40
CA GLY A 69 25.85 -14.42 37.84
C GLY A 69 24.53 -14.16 38.55
N LEU A 70 23.38 -14.22 37.90
CA LEU A 70 22.08 -13.93 38.52
C LEU A 70 21.38 -15.23 38.97
N PRO A 71 20.52 -15.16 40.01
CA PRO A 71 19.61 -16.25 40.32
C PRO A 71 18.80 -16.61 39.09
N GLU A 72 18.53 -17.89 38.85
CA GLU A 72 17.77 -18.32 37.67
C GLU A 72 16.41 -17.62 37.57
N VAL A 73 15.76 -17.31 38.70
CA VAL A 73 14.49 -16.58 38.72
C VAL A 73 14.64 -15.14 38.18
N LEU A 74 15.68 -14.42 38.60
CA LEU A 74 15.98 -13.09 38.06
C LEU A 74 16.53 -13.15 36.63
N ALA A 75 17.19 -14.25 36.26
CA ALA A 75 17.65 -14.48 34.89
C ALA A 75 16.47 -14.73 33.94
N HIS A 76 15.39 -15.37 34.39
CA HIS A 76 14.16 -15.58 33.62
C HIS A 76 13.29 -14.31 33.54
N GLU A 77 13.19 -13.50 34.60
CA GLU A 77 12.45 -12.23 34.60
C GLU A 77 13.10 -11.13 33.74
N HIS A 78 14.33 -11.34 33.26
CA HIS A 78 15.08 -10.40 32.44
C HIS A 78 15.54 -10.96 31.08
N GLN A 79 15.00 -12.09 30.61
CA GLN A 79 15.30 -12.50 29.23
C GLN A 79 14.51 -11.61 28.26
N PRO A 80 15.16 -10.71 27.49
CA PRO A 80 14.47 -10.02 26.42
C PRO A 80 13.93 -11.05 25.44
N ILE A 81 12.66 -10.90 25.06
CA ILE A 81 12.05 -11.75 24.03
C ILE A 81 12.87 -11.68 22.75
N SER A 82 12.87 -12.77 21.99
CA SER A 82 13.49 -12.76 20.66
C SER A 82 12.73 -11.83 19.72
N TRP A 83 13.41 -11.31 18.69
CA TRP A 83 12.73 -10.60 17.61
C TRP A 83 11.63 -11.46 16.97
N PHE A 84 11.86 -12.76 16.82
CA PHE A 84 10.89 -13.68 16.24
C PHE A 84 9.58 -13.70 17.04
N GLU A 85 9.65 -13.90 18.36
CA GLU A 85 8.47 -13.90 19.24
C GLU A 85 7.71 -12.58 19.18
N HIS A 86 8.44 -11.47 19.20
CA HIS A 86 7.88 -10.13 19.03
C HIS A 86 7.15 -9.97 17.69
N ALA A 87 7.79 -10.39 16.60
CA ALA A 87 7.24 -10.27 15.26
C ALA A 87 5.97 -11.12 15.08
N VAL A 88 5.90 -12.30 15.69
CA VAL A 88 4.70 -13.14 15.73
C VAL A 88 3.57 -12.45 16.51
N SER A 89 3.87 -11.92 17.70
CA SER A 89 2.91 -11.15 18.51
C SER A 89 2.36 -9.94 17.73
N TYR A 90 3.25 -9.15 17.14
CA TYR A 90 2.88 -7.99 16.32
C TYR A 90 2.01 -8.37 15.12
N ALA A 91 2.35 -9.44 14.40
CA ALA A 91 1.56 -9.92 13.25
C ALA A 91 0.15 -10.33 13.68
N ARG A 92 0.02 -11.05 14.80
CA ARG A 92 -1.26 -11.46 15.38
C ARG A 92 -2.11 -10.25 15.80
N ASN A 93 -1.51 -9.30 16.53
CA ASN A 93 -2.21 -8.11 17.03
C ASN A 93 -2.68 -7.19 15.90
N LYS A 94 -1.90 -7.09 14.81
CA LYS A 94 -2.28 -6.28 13.64
C LYS A 94 -3.29 -6.95 12.72
N TRP A 95 -3.39 -8.28 12.73
CA TRP A 95 -4.24 -9.05 11.81
C TRP A 95 -5.69 -8.54 11.70
N PRO A 96 -6.46 -8.35 12.80
CA PRO A 96 -7.86 -7.94 12.70
C PRO A 96 -8.04 -6.50 12.21
N GLN A 97 -7.00 -5.67 12.29
CA GLN A 97 -7.07 -4.23 11.98
C GLN A 97 -6.71 -3.91 10.53
N VAL A 98 -6.14 -4.89 9.81
CA VAL A 98 -5.54 -4.64 8.51
C VAL A 98 -6.11 -5.56 7.45
N SER A 99 -6.22 -5.02 6.25
CA SER A 99 -6.81 -5.72 5.12
C SER A 99 -5.95 -6.90 4.64
N PRO A 100 -6.49 -7.97 4.02
CA PRO A 100 -5.75 -9.13 3.50
C PRO A 100 -4.42 -8.84 2.77
N ASN A 101 -4.44 -7.95 1.76
CA ASN A 101 -3.23 -7.54 1.04
C ASN A 101 -2.19 -6.84 1.95
N HIS A 102 -2.65 -6.14 2.99
CA HIS A 102 -1.78 -5.54 3.99
C HIS A 102 -1.22 -6.61 4.94
N ARG A 103 -2.02 -7.61 5.36
CA ARG A 103 -1.55 -8.77 6.14
C ARG A 103 -0.41 -9.50 5.44
N ARG A 104 -0.61 -9.85 4.17
CA ARG A 104 0.45 -10.41 3.31
C ARG A 104 1.68 -9.52 3.25
N GLY A 105 1.47 -8.21 3.06
CA GLY A 105 2.57 -7.25 3.01
C GLY A 105 3.36 -7.13 4.33
N ILE A 106 2.68 -7.27 5.48
CA ILE A 106 3.29 -7.36 6.81
C ILE A 106 4.11 -8.64 6.91
N ALA A 107 3.50 -9.80 6.65
CA ALA A 107 4.16 -11.10 6.71
C ALA A 107 5.41 -11.13 5.82
N GLU A 108 5.33 -10.71 4.55
CA GLU A 108 6.49 -10.62 3.65
C GLU A 108 7.63 -9.75 4.22
N THR A 109 7.29 -8.66 4.90
CA THR A 109 8.29 -7.78 5.50
C THR A 109 8.93 -8.40 6.74
N LEU A 110 8.12 -8.96 7.64
CA LEU A 110 8.58 -9.61 8.85
C LEU A 110 9.41 -10.85 8.52
N THR A 111 9.06 -11.60 7.48
CA THR A 111 9.87 -12.70 6.97
C THR A 111 11.27 -12.24 6.55
N ASP A 112 11.35 -11.20 5.70
CA ASP A 112 12.65 -10.69 5.25
C ASP A 112 13.49 -10.13 6.42
N ALA A 113 12.86 -9.45 7.38
CA ALA A 113 13.53 -8.93 8.57
C ALA A 113 13.99 -10.05 9.51
N THR A 114 13.13 -11.03 9.78
CA THR A 114 13.43 -12.16 10.68
C THR A 114 14.59 -12.98 10.15
N LEU A 115 14.62 -13.26 8.85
CA LEU A 115 15.71 -14.03 8.27
C LEU A 115 17.06 -13.29 8.33
N GLU A 116 17.05 -11.95 8.31
CA GLU A 116 18.27 -11.13 8.53
C GLU A 116 18.68 -11.06 10.01
N LEU A 117 17.70 -11.15 10.90
CA LEU A 117 17.85 -11.14 12.35
C LEU A 117 18.05 -12.54 12.93
N THR A 118 18.25 -13.52 12.07
CA THR A 118 18.54 -14.91 12.42
C THR A 118 19.84 -15.28 11.70
N ALA A 119 20.98 -14.86 12.25
CA ALA A 119 22.26 -14.89 11.54
C ALA A 119 23.10 -16.16 11.81
N ALA A 120 23.16 -17.00 10.77
CA ALA A 120 24.32 -17.71 10.21
C ALA A 120 25.10 -18.81 10.98
N ALA A 121 25.03 -18.94 12.31
CA ALA A 121 25.70 -20.05 12.99
C ALA A 121 24.86 -21.35 12.95
N GLY A 122 24.80 -22.00 11.78
CA GLY A 122 24.18 -23.33 11.63
C GLY A 122 22.81 -23.36 10.95
N ALA A 123 22.49 -22.40 10.07
CA ALA A 123 21.36 -22.57 9.16
C ALA A 123 21.69 -23.72 8.18
N PRO A 124 20.81 -24.72 7.99
CA PRO A 124 21.03 -25.72 6.96
C PRO A 124 21.00 -25.03 5.59
N GLU A 125 22.06 -25.19 4.81
CA GLU A 125 22.25 -24.50 3.52
C GLU A 125 21.11 -24.78 2.51
N ALA A 126 20.32 -25.84 2.75
CA ALA A 126 19.13 -26.24 2.00
C ALA A 126 17.78 -25.68 2.53
N ASP A 127 17.74 -25.03 3.71
CA ASP A 127 16.48 -24.77 4.44
C ASP A 127 15.94 -23.35 4.31
N TRP A 128 16.60 -22.44 3.59
CA TRP A 128 16.14 -21.05 3.49
C TRP A 128 14.73 -20.91 2.89
N GLN A 129 14.39 -21.79 1.94
CA GLN A 129 13.05 -21.87 1.37
C GLN A 129 12.04 -22.41 2.39
N MET A 130 12.44 -23.38 3.21
CA MET A 130 11.63 -23.93 4.29
C MET A 130 11.40 -22.89 5.39
N LEU A 131 12.44 -22.23 5.89
CA LEU A 131 12.32 -21.13 6.86
C LEU A 131 11.37 -20.06 6.36
N ARG A 132 11.55 -19.62 5.11
CA ARG A 132 10.67 -18.63 4.47
C ARG A 132 9.23 -19.13 4.37
N SER A 133 9.03 -20.40 4.00
CA SER A 133 7.73 -21.03 3.89
C SER A 133 7.01 -21.08 5.23
N VAL A 134 7.67 -21.56 6.30
CA VAL A 134 7.12 -21.62 7.66
C VAL A 134 6.79 -20.22 8.17
N LEU A 135 7.68 -19.24 7.96
CA LEU A 135 7.43 -17.85 8.37
C LEU A 135 6.18 -17.25 7.70
N LEU A 136 6.00 -17.48 6.39
CA LEU A 136 4.86 -16.93 5.63
C LEU A 136 3.55 -17.70 5.83
N ARG A 137 3.61 -19.04 5.84
CA ARG A 137 2.43 -19.89 5.91
C ARG A 137 1.86 -19.97 7.32
N VAL A 138 2.73 -19.95 8.34
CA VAL A 138 2.37 -20.26 9.72
C VAL A 138 2.73 -19.10 10.65
N ALA A 139 4.02 -18.76 10.80
CA ALA A 139 4.44 -17.90 11.91
C ALA A 139 3.82 -16.48 11.86
N PHE A 140 3.74 -15.87 10.68
CA PHE A 140 3.12 -14.55 10.49
C PHE A 140 1.70 -14.64 9.93
N ASN A 141 1.06 -15.80 10.08
CA ASN A 141 -0.32 -16.03 9.72
C ASN A 141 -1.08 -16.69 10.89
N PRO A 142 -1.73 -15.90 11.76
CA PRO A 142 -2.36 -16.40 12.98
C PRO A 142 -3.58 -17.30 12.74
N THR A 143 -4.08 -17.42 11.50
CA THR A 143 -5.20 -18.31 11.16
C THR A 143 -4.75 -19.72 10.77
N ARG A 144 -3.44 -19.99 10.80
CA ARG A 144 -2.87 -21.27 10.38
C ARG A 144 -2.07 -21.89 11.51
N ASP A 145 -2.43 -23.12 11.86
CA ASP A 145 -1.69 -23.89 12.84
C ASP A 145 -0.40 -24.47 12.23
N ALA A 146 0.61 -24.62 13.08
CA ALA A 146 1.84 -25.31 12.73
C ALA A 146 1.55 -26.80 12.55
N ALA A 147 2.00 -27.39 11.43
CA ALA A 147 2.05 -28.83 11.33
C ALA A 147 3.19 -29.37 12.22
N PRO A 148 3.18 -30.66 12.63
CA PRO A 148 4.29 -31.25 13.37
C PRO A 148 5.66 -31.09 12.69
N ALA A 149 5.68 -31.03 11.36
CA ALA A 149 6.90 -30.77 10.58
C ALA A 149 7.42 -29.32 10.69
N ASP A 150 6.58 -28.37 11.08
CA ASP A 150 6.92 -26.96 11.24
C ASP A 150 7.49 -26.65 12.64
N GLU A 151 7.17 -27.46 13.65
CA GLU A 151 7.58 -27.24 15.05
C GLU A 151 9.11 -27.16 15.23
N PRO A 152 9.94 -28.03 14.62
CA PRO A 152 11.39 -27.91 14.75
C PRO A 152 11.93 -26.60 14.18
N VAL A 153 11.30 -26.11 13.11
CA VAL A 153 11.67 -24.85 12.44
C VAL A 153 11.31 -23.65 13.31
N ILE A 154 10.10 -23.64 13.86
CA ILE A 154 9.65 -22.60 14.78
C ILE A 154 10.55 -22.57 16.02
N ALA A 155 10.83 -23.73 16.61
CA ALA A 155 11.72 -23.82 17.76
C ALA A 155 13.15 -23.36 17.44
N TRP A 156 13.64 -23.62 16.22
CA TRP A 156 14.92 -23.10 15.76
C TRP A 156 14.90 -21.58 15.59
N LEU A 157 13.84 -21.01 14.99
CA LEU A 157 13.68 -19.56 14.81
C LEU A 157 13.64 -18.83 16.15
N THR A 158 12.90 -19.35 17.14
CA THR A 158 12.87 -18.79 18.50
C THR A 158 14.25 -18.76 19.14
N ARG A 159 15.05 -19.82 19.01
CA ARG A 159 16.39 -19.91 19.63
C ARG A 159 17.47 -19.10 18.92
N ASN A 160 17.35 -18.91 17.60
CA ASN A 160 18.42 -18.33 16.78
C ASN A 160 18.12 -16.89 16.31
N SER A 161 16.92 -16.37 16.59
CA SER A 161 16.61 -14.96 16.35
C SER A 161 17.24 -14.10 17.46
N VAL A 162 17.82 -12.96 17.07
CA VAL A 162 18.46 -12.06 18.03
C VAL A 162 17.46 -11.54 19.07
N PRO A 163 17.90 -11.24 20.31
CA PRO A 163 17.10 -10.50 21.28
C PRO A 163 16.59 -9.18 20.71
N ILE A 164 15.35 -8.81 21.03
CA ILE A 164 14.76 -7.56 20.54
C ILE A 164 15.56 -6.32 20.97
N THR A 165 16.23 -6.38 22.12
CA THR A 165 17.10 -5.32 22.64
C THR A 165 18.28 -5.01 21.72
N ASP A 166 18.75 -5.97 20.92
CA ASP A 166 19.86 -5.78 19.98
C ASP A 166 19.48 -4.88 18.80
N LEU A 167 18.18 -4.72 18.54
CA LEU A 167 17.67 -3.72 17.59
C LEU A 167 17.83 -2.29 18.13
N GLY A 168 18.14 -2.08 19.41
CA GLY A 168 18.60 -0.77 19.89
C GLY A 168 19.90 -0.31 19.20
N GLN A 169 20.69 -1.23 18.63
CA GLN A 169 21.93 -0.91 17.94
C GLN A 169 21.69 -0.47 16.49
N ALA A 170 22.24 0.70 16.13
CA ALA A 170 22.08 1.28 14.79
C ALA A 170 22.63 0.36 13.67
N THR A 171 23.66 -0.43 13.95
CA THR A 171 24.25 -1.39 13.01
C THR A 171 23.29 -2.52 12.66
N THR A 172 22.64 -3.11 13.66
CA THR A 172 21.64 -4.18 13.49
C THR A 172 20.46 -3.69 12.65
N VAL A 173 19.88 -2.55 13.01
CA VAL A 173 18.72 -1.99 12.30
C VAL A 173 19.07 -1.58 10.87
N ARG A 174 20.27 -1.03 10.65
CA ARG A 174 20.73 -0.70 9.30
C ARG A 174 20.80 -1.93 8.40
N ARG A 175 21.34 -3.04 8.92
CA ARG A 175 21.41 -4.32 8.19
C ARG A 175 20.04 -4.82 7.76
N VAL A 176 19.05 -4.74 8.66
CA VAL A 176 17.65 -5.07 8.34
C VAL A 176 17.09 -4.16 7.25
N VAL A 177 17.27 -2.85 7.35
CA VAL A 177 16.74 -1.93 6.33
C VAL A 177 17.40 -2.15 4.96
N GLU A 178 18.70 -2.44 4.92
CA GLU A 178 19.41 -2.80 3.70
C GLU A 178 18.84 -4.09 3.09
N ARG A 179 18.55 -5.11 3.91
CA ARG A 179 17.88 -6.34 3.47
C ARG A 179 16.50 -6.06 2.87
N LEU A 180 15.69 -5.22 3.52
CA LEU A 180 14.36 -4.82 3.04
C LEU A 180 14.43 -4.03 1.72
N GLY A 181 15.56 -3.38 1.46
CA GLY A 181 15.88 -2.68 0.21
C GLY A 181 16.24 -3.58 -0.96
N ARG A 182 16.33 -4.91 -0.76
CA ARG A 182 16.67 -5.88 -1.80
C ARG A 182 15.51 -6.83 -2.09
N ARG A 183 15.40 -7.24 -3.35
CA ARG A 183 14.51 -8.32 -3.81
C ARG A 183 15.15 -9.68 -3.54
N LEU A 184 14.40 -10.76 -3.78
CA LEU A 184 14.91 -12.13 -3.65
C LEU A 184 16.02 -12.46 -4.67
N ASP A 185 16.02 -11.78 -5.83
CA ASP A 185 17.06 -11.88 -6.86
C ASP A 185 18.29 -11.01 -6.55
N GLY A 186 18.39 -10.45 -5.34
CA GLY A 186 19.48 -9.58 -4.89
C GLY A 186 19.45 -8.14 -5.44
N LYS A 187 18.59 -7.84 -6.42
CA LYS A 187 18.49 -6.52 -7.04
C LYS A 187 17.78 -5.51 -6.13
N PRO A 188 18.01 -4.20 -6.30
CA PRO A 188 17.30 -3.17 -5.53
C PRO A 188 15.78 -3.29 -5.68
N ALA A 189 15.06 -3.19 -4.55
CA ALA A 189 13.61 -3.07 -4.54
C ALA A 189 13.19 -1.67 -5.02
N ALA A 190 11.99 -1.57 -5.61
CA ALA A 190 11.40 -0.28 -5.95
C ALA A 190 11.26 0.60 -4.69
N ALA A 191 11.46 1.91 -4.84
CA ALA A 191 11.42 2.86 -3.72
C ALA A 191 10.11 2.79 -2.92
N ALA A 192 8.97 2.61 -3.61
CA ALA A 192 7.67 2.42 -2.96
C ALA A 192 7.59 1.13 -2.13
N THR A 193 8.20 0.04 -2.61
CA THR A 193 8.28 -1.23 -1.88
C THR A 193 9.12 -1.09 -0.62
N LEU A 194 10.29 -0.44 -0.71
CA LEU A 194 11.14 -0.16 0.45
C LEU A 194 10.41 0.74 1.46
N ALA A 195 9.74 1.80 1.00
CA ALA A 195 8.98 2.68 1.88
C ALA A 195 7.88 1.92 2.65
N ARG A 196 7.14 1.03 1.98
CA ARG A 196 6.13 0.17 2.61
C ARG A 196 6.73 -0.79 3.62
N LYS A 197 7.79 -1.52 3.25
CA LYS A 197 8.48 -2.45 4.16
C LYS A 197 9.04 -1.73 5.38
N ARG A 198 9.64 -0.55 5.19
CA ARG A 198 10.14 0.28 6.29
C ARG A 198 9.03 0.75 7.23
N ALA A 199 7.86 1.10 6.72
CA ALA A 199 6.71 1.47 7.55
C ALA A 199 6.24 0.29 8.44
N VAL A 200 6.22 -0.94 7.90
CA VAL A 200 5.91 -2.13 8.70
C VAL A 200 6.96 -2.36 9.79
N LEU A 201 8.26 -2.28 9.46
CA LEU A 201 9.33 -2.42 10.45
C LEU A 201 9.25 -1.32 11.54
N HIS A 202 8.96 -0.08 11.14
CA HIS A 202 8.75 1.02 12.07
C HIS A 202 7.63 0.74 13.06
N ASN A 203 6.47 0.30 12.58
CA ASN A 203 5.33 -0.01 13.43
C ASN A 203 5.59 -1.22 14.34
N ALA A 204 6.32 -2.23 13.87
CA ALA A 204 6.73 -3.36 14.70
C ALA A 204 7.66 -2.91 15.84
N LEU A 205 8.59 -1.99 15.56
CA LEU A 205 9.48 -1.43 16.57
C LEU A 205 8.80 -0.42 17.51
N ASP A 206 7.79 0.33 17.05
CA ASP A 206 6.95 1.14 17.94
C ASP A 206 6.15 0.24 18.90
N ALA A 207 5.59 -0.88 18.42
CA ALA A 207 4.92 -1.85 19.29
C ALA A 207 5.87 -2.42 20.36
N ALA A 208 7.13 -2.68 20.01
CA ALA A 208 8.15 -3.08 20.98
C ALA A 208 8.43 -2.01 22.05
N VAL A 209 8.29 -0.73 21.71
CA VAL A 209 8.41 0.37 22.67
C VAL A 209 7.18 0.45 23.57
N GLU A 210 5.98 0.31 22.99
CA GLU A 210 4.71 0.28 23.72
C GLU A 210 4.66 -0.88 24.73
N GLU A 211 5.19 -2.04 24.36
CA GLU A 211 5.29 -3.24 25.20
C GLU A 211 6.48 -3.19 26.19
N GLY A 212 7.30 -2.13 26.15
CA GLY A 212 8.42 -1.92 27.09
C GLY A 212 9.69 -2.71 26.77
N HIS A 213 9.74 -3.41 25.63
CA HIS A 213 10.92 -4.15 25.17
C HIS A 213 12.03 -3.24 24.65
N LEU A 214 11.69 -2.05 24.15
CA LEU A 214 12.62 -1.00 23.72
C LEU A 214 12.26 0.34 24.37
N THR A 215 13.26 1.18 24.64
CA THR A 215 13.02 2.53 25.18
C THR A 215 12.63 3.53 24.09
N VAL A 216 13.17 3.36 22.88
CA VAL A 216 12.93 4.26 21.75
C VAL A 216 12.99 3.47 20.45
N ASN A 217 12.21 3.88 19.45
CA ASN A 217 12.26 3.28 18.14
C ASN A 217 13.57 3.66 17.42
N PRO A 218 14.48 2.70 17.18
CA PRO A 218 15.81 2.96 16.65
C PRO A 218 15.78 3.46 15.19
N LEU A 219 14.69 3.24 14.44
CA LEU A 219 14.56 3.76 13.07
C LEU A 219 14.43 5.28 13.02
N ARG A 220 13.99 5.94 14.10
CA ARG A 220 13.89 7.41 14.16
C ARG A 220 15.25 8.09 14.09
N ASN A 221 16.29 7.41 14.59
CA ASN A 221 17.66 7.91 14.65
C ASN A 221 18.50 7.50 13.42
N LEU A 222 17.92 6.74 12.49
CA LEU A 222 18.65 6.21 11.34
C LEU A 222 18.59 7.16 10.14
N HIS A 223 19.70 7.87 9.90
CA HIS A 223 19.86 8.72 8.72
C HIS A 223 20.13 7.88 7.46
N LEU A 224 19.07 7.54 6.73
CA LEU A 224 19.18 6.88 5.43
C LEU A 224 19.05 7.89 4.29
N ARG A 225 19.86 7.72 3.23
CA ARG A 225 19.66 8.47 1.98
C ARG A 225 18.27 8.15 1.44
N ARG A 226 17.40 9.15 1.39
CA ARG A 226 16.07 9.04 0.76
C ARG A 226 16.24 9.15 -0.75
N THR A 227 15.94 8.08 -1.49
CA THR A 227 15.75 8.21 -2.94
C THR A 227 14.39 8.86 -3.20
N PRO A 228 14.32 10.03 -3.84
CA PRO A 228 13.04 10.63 -4.18
C PRO A 228 12.30 9.72 -5.16
N ALA A 229 11.12 9.23 -4.77
CA ALA A 229 10.21 8.57 -5.69
C ALA A 229 9.34 9.66 -6.34
N SER A 230 9.45 9.83 -7.66
CA SER A 230 8.49 10.65 -8.41
C SER A 230 7.12 9.99 -8.33
N ALA A 231 6.14 10.70 -7.77
CA ALA A 231 4.74 10.31 -7.81
C ALA A 231 4.04 10.71 -9.12
N ALA A 232 4.71 11.51 -9.95
CA ALA A 232 4.14 12.02 -11.19
C ALA A 232 4.05 10.93 -12.27
N VAL A 233 2.96 10.94 -13.01
CA VAL A 233 2.76 10.07 -14.19
C VAL A 233 3.82 10.37 -15.24
N ASP A 234 4.38 9.31 -15.82
CA ASP A 234 5.18 9.42 -17.04
C ASP A 234 4.22 9.65 -18.21
N ARG A 235 4.28 10.83 -18.84
CA ARG A 235 3.40 11.15 -19.97
C ARG A 235 3.52 10.15 -21.12
N ARG A 236 4.70 9.54 -21.28
CA ARG A 236 4.94 8.53 -22.31
C ARG A 236 4.16 7.24 -22.08
N SER A 237 3.58 7.04 -20.88
CA SER A 237 2.71 5.89 -20.61
C SER A 237 1.26 6.11 -21.03
N VAL A 238 0.87 7.35 -21.34
CA VAL A 238 -0.51 7.73 -21.67
C VAL A 238 -0.75 7.58 -23.17
N VAL A 239 -1.80 6.85 -23.53
CA VAL A 239 -2.22 6.63 -24.92
C VAL A 239 -3.07 7.79 -25.45
N SER A 240 -2.99 8.04 -26.76
CA SER A 240 -3.94 8.92 -27.45
C SER A 240 -5.32 8.25 -27.60
N PRO A 241 -6.39 9.00 -27.91
CA PRO A 241 -7.71 8.43 -28.19
C PRO A 241 -7.72 7.39 -29.32
N GLU A 242 -6.94 7.63 -30.37
CA GLU A 242 -6.82 6.71 -31.51
C GLU A 242 -6.11 5.42 -31.08
N GLN A 243 -5.00 5.53 -30.34
CA GLN A 243 -4.28 4.38 -29.79
C GLN A 243 -5.14 3.58 -28.81
N ALA A 244 -5.91 4.26 -27.95
CA ALA A 244 -6.83 3.60 -27.02
C ALA A 244 -7.91 2.80 -27.77
N THR A 245 -8.52 3.40 -28.79
CA THR A 245 -9.55 2.75 -29.62
C THR A 245 -8.98 1.53 -30.36
N ALA A 246 -7.77 1.64 -30.92
CA ALA A 246 -7.09 0.53 -31.57
C ALA A 246 -6.79 -0.62 -30.59
N LEU A 247 -6.30 -0.30 -29.38
CA LEU A 247 -6.04 -1.30 -28.33
C LEU A 247 -7.32 -2.01 -27.87
N LEU A 248 -8.42 -1.26 -27.65
CA LEU A 248 -9.72 -1.84 -27.29
C LEU A 248 -10.25 -2.75 -28.40
N THR A 249 -10.09 -2.35 -29.67
CA THR A 249 -10.46 -3.17 -30.83
C THR A 249 -9.65 -4.47 -30.90
N ALA A 250 -8.34 -4.41 -30.64
CA ALA A 250 -7.49 -5.60 -30.60
C ALA A 250 -7.82 -6.53 -29.41
N VAL A 251 -8.23 -5.96 -28.26
CA VAL A 251 -8.81 -6.78 -27.19
C VAL A 251 -10.09 -7.44 -27.66
N ARG A 252 -11.01 -6.70 -28.31
CA ARG A 252 -12.27 -7.27 -28.82
C ARG A 252 -12.02 -8.46 -29.74
N GLN A 253 -11.05 -8.35 -30.65
CA GLN A 253 -10.71 -9.43 -31.58
C GLN A 253 -10.11 -10.66 -30.91
N SER A 254 -9.28 -10.47 -29.87
CA SER A 254 -8.53 -11.56 -29.25
C SER A 254 -9.20 -12.16 -28.00
N ASN A 255 -9.94 -11.34 -27.24
CA ASN A 255 -10.55 -11.64 -25.95
C ASN A 255 -11.82 -10.76 -25.78
N PRO A 256 -12.90 -11.01 -26.55
CA PRO A 256 -14.04 -10.09 -26.66
C PRO A 256 -14.74 -9.81 -25.33
N ALA A 257 -14.80 -10.78 -24.42
CA ALA A 257 -15.39 -10.62 -23.08
C ALA A 257 -14.63 -9.63 -22.17
N LEU A 258 -13.45 -9.14 -22.57
CA LEU A 258 -12.66 -8.17 -21.83
C LEU A 258 -12.63 -6.78 -22.45
N GLU A 259 -13.21 -6.57 -23.64
CA GLU A 259 -13.26 -5.22 -24.26
C GLU A 259 -13.90 -4.21 -23.29
N ALA A 260 -15.11 -4.53 -22.80
CA ALA A 260 -15.83 -3.69 -21.87
C ALA A 260 -15.07 -3.44 -20.55
N PHE A 261 -14.25 -4.40 -20.10
CA PHE A 261 -13.43 -4.21 -18.91
C PHE A 261 -12.41 -3.08 -19.11
N PHE A 262 -11.64 -3.12 -20.21
CA PHE A 262 -10.67 -2.07 -20.50
C PHE A 262 -11.35 -0.74 -20.88
N ALA A 263 -12.52 -0.80 -21.52
CA ALA A 263 -13.32 0.37 -21.82
C ALA A 263 -13.74 1.10 -20.53
N CYS A 264 -14.15 0.39 -19.48
CA CYS A 264 -14.43 0.99 -18.17
C CYS A 264 -13.22 1.72 -17.56
N LEU A 265 -12.00 1.18 -17.75
CA LEU A 265 -10.76 1.81 -17.27
C LEU A 265 -10.43 3.08 -18.06
N TYR A 266 -10.68 3.08 -19.36
CA TYR A 266 -10.32 4.18 -20.26
C TYR A 266 -11.36 5.30 -20.30
N TYR A 267 -12.65 4.97 -20.39
CA TYR A 267 -13.74 5.93 -20.57
C TYR A 267 -14.38 6.40 -19.27
N ALA A 268 -14.36 5.57 -18.22
CA ALA A 268 -14.90 5.91 -16.89
C ALA A 268 -13.79 6.00 -15.82
N GLY A 269 -12.53 5.84 -16.23
CA GLY A 269 -11.39 5.96 -15.34
C GLY A 269 -11.38 4.93 -14.21
N LEU A 270 -12.14 3.84 -14.25
CA LEU A 270 -12.28 2.93 -13.09
C LEU A 270 -10.95 2.27 -12.70
N ARG A 271 -10.78 1.94 -11.42
CA ARG A 271 -9.68 1.04 -11.03
C ARG A 271 -9.98 -0.37 -11.55
N PRO A 272 -8.95 -1.19 -11.86
CA PRO A 272 -9.16 -2.60 -12.21
C PRO A 272 -10.05 -3.35 -11.20
N ALA A 273 -9.84 -3.13 -9.90
CA ALA A 273 -10.64 -3.72 -8.84
C ALA A 273 -12.10 -3.22 -8.81
N GLU A 274 -12.34 -1.96 -9.16
CA GLU A 274 -13.69 -1.38 -9.23
C GLU A 274 -14.43 -1.95 -10.46
N ALA A 275 -13.75 -1.97 -11.62
CA ALA A 275 -14.31 -2.57 -12.83
C ALA A 275 -14.65 -4.06 -12.65
N LEU A 276 -13.77 -4.85 -12.01
CA LEU A 276 -14.05 -6.25 -11.69
C LEU A 276 -15.26 -6.45 -10.76
N GLY A 277 -15.63 -5.43 -9.99
CA GLY A 277 -16.76 -5.48 -9.07
C GLY A 277 -18.09 -5.07 -9.68
N LEU A 278 -18.12 -4.52 -10.90
CA LEU A 278 -19.34 -4.07 -11.54
C LEU A 278 -20.35 -5.22 -11.73
N THR A 279 -21.59 -4.94 -11.40
CA THR A 279 -22.77 -5.78 -11.63
C THR A 279 -23.71 -5.12 -12.64
N VAL A 280 -24.69 -5.87 -13.16
CA VAL A 280 -25.72 -5.33 -14.08
C VAL A 280 -26.51 -4.20 -13.41
N ASP A 281 -26.80 -4.32 -12.12
CA ASP A 281 -27.58 -3.35 -11.35
C ASP A 281 -26.83 -2.02 -11.14
N ASP A 282 -25.51 -2.01 -11.32
CA ASP A 282 -24.68 -0.81 -11.25
C ASP A 282 -24.74 0.06 -12.52
N LEU A 283 -25.49 -0.35 -13.55
CA LEU A 283 -25.44 0.27 -14.88
C LEU A 283 -26.74 0.98 -15.26
N ARG A 284 -26.64 2.27 -15.59
CA ARG A 284 -27.71 3.06 -16.20
C ARG A 284 -27.33 3.35 -17.65
N LEU A 285 -27.75 2.49 -18.56
CA LEU A 285 -27.34 2.52 -19.98
C LEU A 285 -28.53 2.87 -20.89
N PRO A 286 -28.69 4.15 -21.30
CA PRO A 286 -29.73 4.51 -22.26
C PRO A 286 -29.49 3.86 -23.63
N ALA A 287 -30.48 3.94 -24.52
CA ALA A 287 -30.35 3.42 -25.88
C ALA A 287 -29.33 4.21 -26.72
N SER A 288 -29.14 5.49 -26.40
CA SER A 288 -28.15 6.37 -27.04
C SER A 288 -27.75 7.48 -26.06
N GLY A 289 -26.53 8.00 -26.19
CA GLY A 289 -26.05 9.13 -25.39
C GLY A 289 -25.32 8.71 -24.12
N TRP A 290 -25.25 9.64 -23.16
CA TRP A 290 -24.52 9.44 -21.91
C TRP A 290 -25.30 8.55 -20.93
N GLY A 291 -24.60 7.56 -20.38
CA GLY A 291 -25.08 6.73 -19.28
C GLY A 291 -24.40 7.08 -17.97
N GLU A 292 -24.60 6.21 -16.98
CA GLU A 292 -24.00 6.37 -15.66
C GLU A 292 -23.64 5.00 -15.05
N LEU A 293 -22.49 4.91 -14.41
CA LEU A 293 -22.04 3.76 -13.63
C LEU A 293 -22.11 4.10 -12.14
N ILE A 294 -22.70 3.21 -11.36
CA ILE A 294 -22.85 3.34 -9.92
C ILE A 294 -21.74 2.51 -9.26
N ILE A 295 -20.76 3.15 -8.63
CA ILE A 295 -19.64 2.45 -8.00
C ILE A 295 -19.88 2.36 -6.50
N THR A 296 -20.19 1.17 -6.02
CA THR A 296 -20.52 0.85 -4.62
C THR A 296 -19.33 0.27 -3.83
N GLY A 297 -18.33 -0.32 -4.53
CA GLY A 297 -17.19 -1.00 -3.91
C GLY A 297 -16.06 -1.36 -4.88
N SER A 298 -15.14 -2.22 -4.44
CA SER A 298 -14.07 -2.78 -5.28
C SER A 298 -13.79 -4.25 -4.93
N GLN A 299 -13.54 -5.07 -5.94
CA GLN A 299 -13.14 -6.47 -5.81
C GLN A 299 -11.61 -6.59 -5.79
N GLN A 300 -11.05 -7.15 -4.72
CA GLN A 300 -9.62 -7.46 -4.67
C GLN A 300 -9.40 -8.96 -4.54
N SER A 301 -8.63 -9.54 -5.46
CA SER A 301 -8.17 -10.91 -5.27
C SER A 301 -7.00 -10.92 -4.30
N THR A 302 -7.18 -11.58 -3.17
CA THR A 302 -6.08 -11.94 -2.27
C THR A 302 -6.07 -13.45 -2.15
N ALA A 303 -4.90 -14.08 -2.01
CA ALA A 303 -4.88 -15.53 -1.82
C ALA A 303 -5.67 -15.87 -0.53
N PRO A 304 -6.49 -16.96 -0.54
CA PRO A 304 -7.31 -17.42 0.59
C PRO A 304 -6.58 -17.42 1.92
N ALA A 305 -5.30 -17.80 1.90
CA ALA A 305 -4.46 -17.84 3.09
C ALA A 305 -4.37 -16.50 3.87
N TRP A 306 -4.77 -15.37 3.29
CA TRP A 306 -4.72 -14.05 3.93
C TRP A 306 -6.09 -13.43 4.22
N THR A 307 -7.17 -14.13 3.88
CA THR A 307 -8.56 -13.72 4.14
C THR A 307 -9.07 -14.37 5.42
N ASP A 308 -10.10 -13.79 6.03
CA ASP A 308 -10.69 -14.33 7.27
C ASP A 308 -11.56 -15.58 7.01
N ASP A 309 -12.06 -15.73 5.79
CA ASP A 309 -13.05 -16.73 5.36
C ASP A 309 -12.50 -17.70 4.29
N ASP A 310 -11.18 -17.74 4.08
CA ASP A 310 -10.54 -18.50 2.99
C ASP A 310 -11.12 -18.21 1.59
N SER A 311 -11.81 -17.07 1.42
CA SER A 311 -12.32 -16.64 0.13
C SER A 311 -11.19 -16.14 -0.77
N LYS A 312 -11.26 -16.46 -2.08
CA LYS A 312 -10.24 -16.00 -3.04
C LYS A 312 -10.35 -14.50 -3.35
N ARG A 313 -11.46 -13.85 -3.00
CA ARG A 313 -11.79 -12.46 -3.29
C ARG A 313 -12.74 -11.92 -2.24
N GLN A 314 -12.51 -10.68 -1.84
CA GLN A 314 -13.37 -9.97 -0.90
C GLN A 314 -13.86 -8.67 -1.53
N ASP A 315 -15.15 -8.43 -1.36
CA ASP A 315 -15.83 -7.17 -1.54
C ASP A 315 -15.21 -6.16 -0.57
N ARG A 316 -14.80 -5.01 -1.09
CA ARG A 316 -14.26 -3.94 -0.26
C ARG A 316 -15.01 -2.64 -0.47
N PRO A 317 -15.18 -1.85 0.60
CA PRO A 317 -15.57 -0.47 0.45
C PRO A 317 -14.50 0.29 -0.36
N LEU A 318 -14.94 1.34 -1.06
CA LEU A 318 -14.07 2.19 -1.86
C LEU A 318 -12.91 2.76 -1.01
N LYS A 319 -11.69 2.74 -1.57
CA LYS A 319 -10.49 3.22 -0.85
C LYS A 319 -10.72 4.65 -0.32
N HIS A 320 -10.40 4.85 0.97
CA HIS A 320 -10.47 6.12 1.71
C HIS A 320 -11.88 6.66 2.00
N ARG A 321 -12.94 5.84 1.83
CA ARG A 321 -14.30 6.24 2.21
C ARG A 321 -14.92 5.27 3.21
N ALA A 322 -15.91 5.75 3.96
CA ALA A 322 -16.69 4.91 4.87
C ALA A 322 -17.40 3.79 4.07
N PRO A 323 -17.62 2.61 4.68
CA PRO A 323 -18.42 1.56 4.07
C PRO A 323 -19.76 2.08 3.55
N GLY A 324 -20.17 1.66 2.35
CA GLY A 324 -21.45 2.07 1.72
C GLY A 324 -21.42 3.40 0.96
N THR A 325 -20.26 4.07 0.82
CA THR A 325 -20.20 5.31 0.02
C THR A 325 -20.28 4.99 -1.46
N VAL A 326 -21.34 5.45 -2.14
CA VAL A 326 -21.53 5.31 -3.58
C VAL A 326 -20.93 6.51 -4.32
N ARG A 327 -20.37 6.29 -5.52
CA ARG A 327 -20.03 7.38 -6.45
C ARG A 327 -20.60 7.11 -7.83
N TYR A 328 -21.18 8.13 -8.43
CA TYR A 328 -21.73 8.08 -9.78
C TYR A 328 -20.65 8.51 -10.77
N VAL A 329 -20.45 7.72 -11.83
CA VAL A 329 -19.45 7.98 -12.86
C VAL A 329 -20.14 8.09 -14.21
N PRO A 330 -20.05 9.25 -14.89
CA PRO A 330 -20.66 9.40 -16.20
C PRO A 330 -20.01 8.43 -17.20
N ALA A 331 -20.84 7.75 -17.99
CA ALA A 331 -20.40 6.87 -19.06
C ALA A 331 -20.61 7.56 -20.41
N PRO A 332 -19.56 7.89 -21.17
CA PRO A 332 -19.71 8.46 -22.49
C PRO A 332 -20.39 7.47 -23.45
N PRO A 333 -20.97 7.93 -24.57
CA PRO A 333 -21.69 7.08 -25.52
C PRO A 333 -20.91 5.84 -25.98
N GLU A 334 -19.60 5.97 -26.22
CA GLU A 334 -18.74 4.87 -26.64
C GLU A 334 -18.64 3.77 -25.57
N LEU A 335 -18.67 4.15 -24.29
CA LEU A 335 -18.69 3.20 -23.17
C LEU A 335 -20.07 2.55 -23.04
N VAL A 336 -21.15 3.32 -23.20
CA VAL A 336 -22.52 2.80 -23.19
C VAL A 336 -22.69 1.73 -24.26
N ASP A 337 -22.31 2.03 -25.49
CA ASP A 337 -22.40 1.07 -26.61
C ASP A 337 -21.57 -0.18 -26.36
N THR A 338 -20.38 -0.04 -25.78
CA THR A 338 -19.50 -1.16 -25.47
C THR A 338 -20.06 -2.04 -24.35
N LEU A 339 -20.65 -1.44 -23.31
CA LEU A 339 -21.26 -2.18 -22.21
C LEU A 339 -22.56 -2.88 -22.64
N ARG A 340 -23.40 -2.22 -23.44
CA ARG A 340 -24.61 -2.84 -24.01
C ARG A 340 -24.24 -4.05 -24.86
N ARG A 341 -23.29 -3.90 -25.78
CA ARG A 341 -22.76 -5.02 -26.59
C ARG A 341 -22.24 -6.18 -25.73
N HIS A 342 -21.56 -5.88 -24.62
CA HIS A 342 -21.10 -6.89 -23.69
C HIS A 342 -22.26 -7.65 -23.06
N LEU A 343 -23.29 -6.94 -22.57
CA LEU A 343 -24.48 -7.56 -21.96
C LEU A 343 -25.27 -8.41 -22.97
N ASP A 344 -25.37 -7.97 -24.22
CA ASP A 344 -26.06 -8.71 -25.29
C ASP A 344 -25.30 -9.98 -25.69
N THR A 345 -23.96 -9.96 -25.62
CA THR A 345 -23.12 -11.07 -26.10
C THR A 345 -22.76 -12.07 -25.00
N PHE A 346 -22.64 -11.61 -23.76
CA PHE A 346 -22.01 -12.37 -22.68
C PHE A 346 -22.92 -12.47 -21.45
N ALA A 347 -23.37 -13.69 -21.14
CA ALA A 347 -24.15 -13.97 -19.95
C ALA A 347 -23.39 -13.56 -18.66
N SER A 348 -24.05 -12.79 -17.80
CA SER A 348 -23.51 -12.32 -16.53
C SER A 348 -23.26 -13.45 -15.54
N GLY A 349 -22.39 -13.20 -14.56
CA GLY A 349 -22.14 -14.12 -13.45
C GLY A 349 -23.25 -14.14 -12.42
N ILE A 350 -23.03 -14.95 -11.38
CA ILE A 350 -23.84 -14.90 -10.16
C ILE A 350 -23.85 -13.46 -9.62
N HIS A 351 -24.98 -13.04 -9.05
CA HIS A 351 -25.21 -11.66 -8.60
C HIS A 351 -25.02 -10.58 -9.69
N GLY A 352 -25.12 -10.96 -10.97
CA GLY A 352 -25.04 -10.02 -12.09
C GLY A 352 -23.63 -9.52 -12.40
N HIS A 353 -22.56 -10.17 -11.92
CA HIS A 353 -21.19 -9.72 -12.22
C HIS A 353 -20.87 -9.73 -13.72
N LEU A 354 -20.32 -8.63 -14.25
CA LEU A 354 -20.04 -8.48 -15.69
C LEU A 354 -18.83 -9.29 -16.16
N PHE A 355 -17.73 -9.23 -15.39
CA PHE A 355 -16.43 -9.72 -15.83
C PHE A 355 -16.03 -11.00 -15.12
N VAL A 356 -16.48 -12.12 -15.69
CA VAL A 356 -16.34 -13.46 -15.11
C VAL A 356 -15.31 -14.35 -15.79
N ALA A 357 -14.80 -15.34 -15.06
CA ALA A 357 -13.93 -16.37 -15.57
C ALA A 357 -14.74 -17.33 -16.45
N ARG A 358 -14.50 -17.27 -17.75
CA ARG A 358 -15.12 -18.17 -18.76
C ARG A 358 -14.22 -19.35 -19.14
N THR A 359 -12.98 -19.34 -18.67
CA THR A 359 -11.99 -20.37 -18.90
C THR A 359 -11.29 -20.75 -17.60
N GLY A 360 -11.20 -22.06 -17.36
CA GLY A 360 -10.57 -22.65 -16.20
C GLY A 360 -9.09 -22.95 -16.43
N LYS A 361 -8.55 -23.90 -15.66
CA LYS A 361 -7.18 -24.39 -15.85
C LYS A 361 -7.02 -24.94 -17.28
N ALA A 362 -5.83 -24.77 -17.85
CA ALA A 362 -5.49 -25.22 -19.21
C ALA A 362 -6.47 -24.73 -20.31
N GLY A 363 -7.19 -23.62 -20.08
CA GLY A 363 -8.07 -23.02 -21.09
C GLY A 363 -9.41 -23.73 -21.29
N HIS A 364 -9.76 -24.69 -20.44
CA HIS A 364 -11.02 -25.41 -20.55
C HIS A 364 -12.20 -24.45 -20.34
N PRO A 365 -13.22 -24.43 -21.23
CA PRO A 365 -14.41 -23.60 -21.05
C PRO A 365 -15.12 -23.92 -19.74
N ILE A 366 -15.61 -22.87 -19.07
CA ILE A 366 -16.48 -22.98 -17.89
C ILE A 366 -17.91 -22.71 -18.36
N ALA A 367 -18.83 -23.61 -18.02
CA ALA A 367 -20.26 -23.41 -18.26
C ALA A 367 -20.86 -22.49 -17.17
N PRO A 368 -21.90 -21.71 -17.48
CA PRO A 368 -22.65 -20.99 -16.45
C PRO A 368 -23.30 -21.98 -15.45
N PRO A 369 -23.58 -21.56 -14.19
CA PRO A 369 -23.42 -20.20 -13.66
C PRO A 369 -21.94 -19.84 -13.38
N TYR A 370 -21.56 -18.60 -13.71
CA TYR A 370 -20.20 -18.13 -13.45
C TYR A 370 -20.08 -17.58 -12.04
N GLU A 371 -19.40 -18.32 -11.16
CA GLU A 371 -19.25 -17.96 -9.74
C GLU A 371 -18.07 -17.03 -9.46
N VAL A 372 -17.12 -16.95 -10.39
CA VAL A 372 -15.81 -16.34 -10.13
C VAL A 372 -15.53 -15.24 -11.16
N THR A 373 -15.20 -14.03 -10.71
CA THR A 373 -14.73 -12.94 -11.60
C THR A 373 -13.44 -13.31 -12.36
N VAL A 374 -13.11 -12.61 -13.45
CA VAL A 374 -11.89 -12.91 -14.21
C VAL A 374 -10.62 -12.62 -13.38
N SER A 375 -9.57 -13.44 -13.56
CA SER A 375 -8.29 -13.23 -12.87
C SER A 375 -7.51 -12.07 -13.49
N MET A 376 -6.80 -11.29 -12.67
CA MET A 376 -5.94 -10.21 -13.19
C MET A 376 -4.81 -10.74 -14.08
N ASN A 377 -4.36 -11.98 -13.88
CA ASN A 377 -3.36 -12.58 -14.78
C ASN A 377 -3.94 -12.78 -16.19
N THR A 378 -5.20 -13.21 -16.30
CA THR A 378 -5.92 -13.30 -17.59
C THR A 378 -6.05 -11.92 -18.23
N VAL A 379 -6.43 -10.90 -17.44
CA VAL A 379 -6.50 -9.51 -17.90
C VAL A 379 -5.15 -9.02 -18.41
N TYR A 380 -4.06 -9.23 -17.67
CA TYR A 380 -2.72 -8.81 -18.10
C TYR A 380 -2.26 -9.51 -19.37
N ARG A 381 -2.55 -10.80 -19.54
CA ARG A 381 -2.21 -11.54 -20.77
C ARG A 381 -3.01 -11.06 -21.98
N ALA A 382 -4.30 -10.78 -21.80
CA ALA A 382 -5.14 -10.22 -22.86
C ALA A 382 -4.63 -8.83 -23.28
N TRP A 383 -4.25 -8.00 -22.31
CA TRP A 383 -3.68 -6.68 -22.55
C TRP A 383 -2.34 -6.74 -23.28
N ASP A 384 -1.42 -7.60 -22.84
CA ASP A 384 -0.11 -7.77 -23.48
C ASP A 384 -0.25 -8.19 -24.95
N ARG A 385 -1.18 -9.11 -25.23
CA ARG A 385 -1.49 -9.55 -26.59
C ARG A 385 -2.02 -8.40 -27.44
N ALA A 386 -2.96 -7.61 -26.93
CA ALA A 386 -3.48 -6.44 -27.66
C ALA A 386 -2.39 -5.40 -27.92
N ARG A 387 -1.54 -5.09 -26.93
CA ARG A 387 -0.38 -4.20 -27.12
C ARG A 387 0.55 -4.69 -28.21
N ARG A 388 0.89 -5.99 -28.22
CA ARG A 388 1.78 -6.58 -29.22
C ARG A 388 1.20 -6.51 -30.64
N ALA A 389 -0.13 -6.58 -30.76
CA ALA A 389 -0.81 -6.53 -32.05
C ALA A 389 -0.93 -5.11 -32.63
N VAL A 390 -0.97 -4.08 -31.77
CA VAL A 390 -1.28 -2.70 -32.18
C VAL A 390 -0.05 -1.79 -32.16
N LEU A 391 0.82 -1.94 -31.15
CA LEU A 391 1.94 -1.03 -30.96
C LEU A 391 3.14 -1.43 -31.81
N THR A 392 3.92 -0.44 -32.25
CA THR A 392 5.23 -0.71 -32.86
C THR A 392 6.17 -1.37 -31.85
N PRO A 393 7.22 -2.10 -32.29
CA PRO A 393 8.18 -2.72 -31.36
C PRO A 393 8.77 -1.74 -30.34
N ALA A 394 9.11 -0.52 -30.78
CA ALA A 394 9.65 0.52 -29.90
C ALA A 394 8.63 1.02 -28.85
N GLU A 395 7.37 1.20 -29.24
CA GLU A 395 6.29 1.59 -28.31
C GLU A 395 5.95 0.46 -27.33
N TYR A 396 5.96 -0.78 -27.80
CA TYR A 396 5.67 -1.97 -27.01
C TYR A 396 6.70 -2.17 -25.89
N ASP A 397 8.00 -2.02 -26.21
CA ASP A 397 9.10 -2.10 -25.24
C ASP A 397 9.16 -0.87 -24.31
N GLY A 398 8.59 0.25 -24.77
CA GLY A 398 8.44 1.49 -24.04
C GLY A 398 7.40 1.45 -22.89
N PRO A 399 7.19 2.60 -22.23
CA PRO A 399 6.23 2.72 -21.13
C PRO A 399 4.78 2.84 -21.61
N LEU A 400 4.53 3.00 -22.91
CA LEU A 400 3.21 3.29 -23.49
C LEU A 400 2.20 2.19 -23.16
N ALA A 401 1.14 2.55 -22.42
CA ALA A 401 0.07 1.63 -22.03
C ALA A 401 0.58 0.32 -21.38
N ARG A 402 1.77 0.32 -20.75
CA ARG A 402 2.44 -0.91 -20.30
C ARG A 402 1.57 -1.74 -19.34
N ARG A 403 0.75 -1.07 -18.53
CA ARG A 403 -0.20 -1.70 -17.60
C ARG A 403 -1.62 -1.30 -17.99
N PRO A 404 -2.63 -2.14 -17.76
CA PRO A 404 -4.04 -1.75 -17.87
C PRO A 404 -4.37 -0.48 -17.08
N TYR A 405 -3.73 -0.31 -15.91
CA TYR A 405 -3.90 0.87 -15.07
C TYR A 405 -3.51 2.18 -15.77
N ASP A 406 -2.67 2.13 -16.80
CA ASP A 406 -2.26 3.32 -17.55
C ASP A 406 -3.42 3.88 -18.41
N LEU A 407 -4.48 3.09 -18.70
CA LEU A 407 -5.72 3.59 -19.32
C LEU A 407 -6.46 4.58 -18.42
N ARG A 408 -6.43 4.35 -17.09
CA ARG A 408 -6.96 5.31 -16.13
C ARG A 408 -6.09 6.58 -16.07
N HIS A 409 -4.78 6.46 -16.28
CA HIS A 409 -3.94 7.65 -16.45
C HIS A 409 -4.31 8.41 -17.72
N ALA A 410 -4.66 7.72 -18.80
CA ALA A 410 -5.17 8.34 -20.01
C ALA A 410 -6.51 9.04 -19.78
N TYR A 411 -7.50 8.40 -19.15
CA TYR A 411 -8.77 9.03 -18.76
C TYR A 411 -8.57 10.40 -18.07
N VAL A 412 -7.83 10.40 -16.95
CA VAL A 412 -7.60 11.63 -16.17
C VAL A 412 -6.86 12.67 -16.98
N SER A 413 -5.84 12.26 -17.76
CA SER A 413 -5.06 13.19 -18.56
C SER A 413 -5.91 13.81 -19.67
N THR A 414 -6.74 13.02 -20.36
CA THR A 414 -7.64 13.47 -21.43
C THR A 414 -8.70 14.41 -20.89
N TRP A 415 -9.27 14.14 -19.72
CA TRP A 415 -10.30 14.99 -19.12
C TRP A 415 -9.74 16.31 -18.59
N LEU A 416 -8.57 16.29 -17.97
CA LEU A 416 -7.82 17.52 -17.65
C LEU A 416 -7.51 18.29 -18.92
N ALA A 417 -7.07 17.58 -19.98
CA ALA A 417 -6.87 18.14 -21.30
C ALA A 417 -8.17 18.58 -21.98
N ALA A 418 -9.35 18.24 -21.50
CA ALA A 418 -10.62 18.74 -22.01
C ALA A 418 -11.11 19.98 -21.23
N GLY A 419 -10.44 20.34 -20.14
CA GLY A 419 -10.82 21.47 -19.28
C GLY A 419 -11.82 21.11 -18.19
N VAL A 420 -12.10 19.82 -17.97
CA VAL A 420 -12.97 19.37 -16.88
C VAL A 420 -12.32 19.70 -15.54
N SER A 421 -13.11 20.08 -14.54
CA SER A 421 -12.56 20.55 -13.27
C SER A 421 -11.80 19.42 -12.55
N PRO A 422 -10.64 19.72 -11.91
CA PRO A 422 -9.91 18.72 -11.13
C PRO A 422 -10.72 18.10 -9.98
N ALA A 423 -11.71 18.82 -9.44
CA ALA A 423 -12.59 18.33 -8.39
C ALA A 423 -13.53 17.24 -8.92
N GLU A 424 -14.20 17.48 -10.04
CA GLU A 424 -15.07 16.49 -10.70
C GLU A 424 -14.29 15.25 -11.10
N ILE A 425 -13.11 15.41 -11.74
CA ILE A 425 -12.28 14.28 -12.12
C ILE A 425 -11.81 13.50 -10.89
N ALA A 426 -11.47 14.17 -9.77
CA ALA A 426 -11.07 13.50 -8.55
C ALA A 426 -12.21 12.66 -7.96
N GLU A 427 -13.42 13.20 -7.92
CA GLU A 427 -14.62 12.50 -7.47
C GLU A 427 -14.93 11.28 -8.35
N GLN A 428 -14.96 11.48 -9.66
CA GLN A 428 -15.26 10.45 -10.67
C GLN A 428 -14.13 9.45 -10.89
N ALA A 429 -12.90 9.77 -10.53
CA ALA A 429 -11.84 8.78 -10.47
C ALA A 429 -11.87 8.06 -9.10
N GLY A 430 -12.35 8.67 -8.02
CA GLY A 430 -12.18 8.12 -6.66
C GLY A 430 -10.76 8.37 -6.12
N HIS A 431 -10.23 9.56 -6.36
CA HIS A 431 -9.01 10.11 -5.78
C HIS A 431 -9.32 11.33 -4.90
N SER A 432 -8.41 11.71 -4.00
CA SER A 432 -8.44 13.07 -3.45
C SER A 432 -7.83 14.04 -4.47
N THR A 433 -8.28 15.30 -4.46
CA THR A 433 -7.75 16.37 -5.31
C THR A 433 -6.25 16.54 -5.13
N ASN A 434 -5.73 16.44 -3.90
CA ASN A 434 -4.29 16.46 -3.62
C ASN A 434 -3.52 15.34 -4.33
N VAL A 435 -4.05 14.10 -4.32
CA VAL A 435 -3.44 12.99 -5.07
C VAL A 435 -3.48 13.25 -6.57
N LEU A 436 -4.59 13.77 -7.10
CA LEU A 436 -4.71 14.12 -8.51
C LEU A 436 -3.67 15.17 -8.91
N LEU A 437 -3.57 16.28 -8.18
CA LEU A 437 -2.60 17.33 -8.46
C LEU A 437 -1.16 16.82 -8.30
N LYS A 438 -0.85 16.04 -7.27
CA LYS A 438 0.49 15.47 -7.10
C LYS A 438 0.91 14.53 -8.24
N VAL A 439 -0.03 13.79 -8.79
CA VAL A 439 0.21 12.74 -9.79
C VAL A 439 0.14 13.28 -11.23
N TYR A 440 -0.72 14.28 -11.49
CA TYR A 440 -1.03 14.82 -12.81
C TYR A 440 -0.70 16.32 -12.99
N SER A 441 -0.03 16.97 -12.03
CA SER A 441 0.33 18.42 -12.04
C SER A 441 1.15 18.89 -13.24
N LYS A 442 1.71 18.00 -14.05
CA LYS A 442 2.51 18.46 -15.19
C LYS A 442 1.56 19.07 -16.23
N PRO A 443 1.69 20.36 -16.59
CA PRO A 443 0.73 21.06 -17.44
C PRO A 443 0.57 20.39 -18.81
N VAL A 444 -0.63 19.90 -19.11
CA VAL A 444 -0.95 19.28 -20.40
C VAL A 444 -0.62 20.29 -21.52
N THR A 445 -0.02 19.83 -22.62
CA THR A 445 0.27 20.66 -23.78
C THR A 445 -1.00 21.40 -24.22
N GLY A 446 -0.93 22.73 -24.36
CA GLY A 446 -2.08 23.58 -24.71
C GLY A 446 -3.00 24.00 -23.55
N GLN A 447 -2.72 23.59 -22.30
CA GLN A 447 -3.46 24.07 -21.12
C GLN A 447 -3.22 25.56 -20.90
N GLN A 448 -1.98 26.03 -21.06
CA GLN A 448 -1.64 27.43 -20.89
C GLN A 448 -2.34 28.33 -21.92
N ASP A 449 -2.39 27.90 -23.19
CA ASP A 449 -3.04 28.68 -24.24
C ASP A 449 -4.55 28.74 -24.05
N ARG A 450 -5.17 27.68 -23.53
CA ARG A 450 -6.59 27.71 -23.14
C ARG A 450 -6.86 28.54 -21.90
N SER A 451 -6.03 28.43 -20.87
CA SER A 451 -6.13 29.30 -19.69
C SER A 451 -5.99 30.76 -20.07
N ARG A 452 -5.07 31.09 -20.99
CA ARG A 452 -4.93 32.43 -21.57
C ARG A 452 -6.19 32.86 -22.33
N ARG A 453 -6.70 32.03 -23.26
CA ARG A 453 -7.95 32.34 -24.00
C ARG A 453 -9.15 32.55 -23.08
N ALA A 454 -9.32 31.72 -22.06
CA ALA A 454 -10.41 31.85 -21.09
C ALA A 454 -10.28 33.12 -20.23
N VAL A 455 -9.05 33.48 -19.83
CA VAL A 455 -8.77 34.74 -19.13
C VAL A 455 -9.01 35.93 -20.05
N ASP A 456 -8.55 35.88 -21.31
CA ASP A 456 -8.78 36.93 -22.32
C ASP A 456 -10.28 37.12 -22.58
N GLU A 457 -11.05 36.04 -22.63
CA GLU A 457 -12.51 36.06 -22.80
C GLU A 457 -13.22 36.65 -21.57
N MET A 458 -12.75 36.33 -20.36
CA MET A 458 -13.30 36.88 -19.12
C MET A 458 -12.91 38.36 -18.90
N LEU A 459 -11.72 38.76 -19.36
CA LEU A 459 -11.22 40.13 -19.27
C LEU A 459 -11.65 41.00 -20.45
N ARG A 460 -12.35 40.46 -21.46
CA ARG A 460 -12.93 41.26 -22.53
C ARG A 460 -13.93 42.25 -21.93
N PRO A 461 -13.73 43.57 -22.09
CA PRO A 461 -14.74 44.53 -21.67
C PRO A 461 -16.02 44.27 -22.46
N ALA A 462 -17.14 44.15 -21.75
CA ALA A 462 -18.47 44.06 -22.36
C ALA A 462 -18.64 45.25 -23.31
N THR A 463 -18.54 45.01 -24.61
CA THR A 463 -18.57 46.07 -25.61
C THR A 463 -20.01 46.32 -26.00
N THR A 464 -20.50 47.45 -25.47
CA THR A 464 -21.57 48.32 -25.99
C THR A 464 -23.02 48.00 -25.55
N PRO A 465 -23.71 48.93 -24.83
CA PRO A 465 -25.15 48.83 -24.54
C PRO A 465 -25.99 49.02 -25.82
N PRO A 466 -27.27 48.59 -25.85
CA PRO A 466 -28.11 48.72 -27.03
C PRO A 466 -28.26 50.18 -27.45
N ASN A 467 -28.16 50.41 -28.75
CA ASN A 467 -28.40 51.68 -29.42
C ASN A 467 -29.79 52.23 -29.03
N VAL A 468 -29.83 53.22 -28.13
CA VAL A 468 -31.05 53.99 -27.84
C VAL A 468 -31.14 55.07 -28.92
N PRO A 469 -32.22 55.16 -29.71
CA PRO A 469 -32.39 56.25 -30.66
C PRO A 469 -32.56 57.58 -29.90
N ASP A 470 -31.79 58.59 -30.31
CA ASP A 470 -31.84 59.96 -29.80
C ASP A 470 -33.21 60.62 -30.12
N PRO A 471 -34.02 61.06 -29.14
CA PRO A 471 -35.34 61.65 -29.39
C PRO A 471 -35.31 63.10 -29.90
N LEU A 472 -34.16 63.70 -30.20
CA LEU A 472 -34.06 65.15 -30.45
C LEU A 472 -33.86 65.59 -31.92
N GLN A 473 -34.14 64.73 -32.91
CA GLN A 473 -34.15 65.15 -34.33
C GLN A 473 -35.54 65.51 -34.91
N GLU A 474 -36.57 65.73 -34.09
CA GLU A 474 -37.83 66.34 -34.51
C GLU A 474 -38.10 67.63 -33.73
N ARG A 475 -37.49 68.74 -34.16
CA ARG A 475 -37.95 70.13 -33.95
C ARG A 475 -36.89 71.09 -34.49
N SER A 476 -36.90 71.37 -35.79
CA SER A 476 -36.41 72.66 -36.33
C SER A 476 -36.52 72.76 -37.84
N LYS A 477 -37.73 72.75 -38.42
CA LYS A 477 -38.00 73.49 -39.67
C LYS A 477 -39.44 73.99 -39.72
N SER A 478 -39.65 75.23 -39.26
CA SER A 478 -40.85 76.02 -39.57
C SER A 478 -40.45 77.44 -39.97
N GLY A 479 -40.40 77.66 -41.29
CA GLY A 479 -40.57 78.93 -42.04
C GLY A 479 -39.52 80.03 -41.88
N PRO A 480 -39.49 81.06 -42.77
CA PRO A 480 -40.50 81.47 -43.78
C PRO A 480 -39.85 81.64 -45.20
N ASP A 481 -40.45 82.02 -46.34
CA ASP A 481 -41.77 82.46 -46.77
C ASP A 481 -41.81 82.38 -48.32
N GLY A 482 -42.99 82.42 -48.94
CA GLY A 482 -43.18 83.11 -50.25
C GLY A 482 -43.20 82.32 -51.57
N GLY A 483 -44.41 81.92 -52.00
CA GLY A 483 -44.99 82.27 -53.31
C GLY A 483 -44.47 81.65 -54.62
N GLN A 484 -45.28 80.77 -55.22
CA GLN A 484 -46.02 80.97 -56.51
C GLN A 484 -46.42 79.63 -57.16
N LEU A 485 -47.72 79.50 -57.47
CA LEU A 485 -48.34 78.52 -58.38
C LEU A 485 -48.15 78.99 -59.86
N PRO A 486 -48.68 78.27 -60.87
CA PRO A 486 -48.38 76.91 -61.37
C PRO A 486 -47.95 77.00 -62.87
N LEU A 487 -47.81 75.89 -63.61
CA LEU A 487 -48.26 75.74 -65.02
C LEU A 487 -47.78 74.41 -65.66
N TRP A 488 -48.77 73.70 -66.23
CA TRP A 488 -48.78 72.52 -67.13
C TRP A 488 -48.45 71.14 -66.57
#